data_AF-A0A0M8N6C6-F1
#
_entry.id   AF-A0A0M8N6C6-F1
#
_cell.length_a   1.000
_cell.length_b   1.000
_cell.length_c   1.000
_cell.angle_alpha   90.00
_cell.angle_beta   90.00
_cell.angle_gamma   90.00
#
_symmetry.space_group_name_H-M   'P 1'
#
loop_
_entity.id
_entity.type
_entity.pdbx_description
1 polymer ?
#
loop_
_entity_poly.entity_id
_entity_poly.type
_entity_poly.pdbx_seq_one_letter_code
_entity_poly.pdbx_strand_id
1 'polypeptide(L)'
;MDPAPVAVHVATKMGAIVGGQTSCKSPEILAFEAHLPADVSIISVHSLHGPGIDPQNQPLVLIQHRAPDAALRKVEAVLACLRSKFVYLSAREHDRITADTQAVTHAAFLSMGKAWHANKQYPWELSRYVGGIENVKTNVMLRIYSQKWHVYAGLAILNPEARGQVAQYARSVTELYKLMLEGDLEGLTRRIHAARDVVFGPEARGAGRAGADGAGSGSGQETEQETGQEDQEHIAPPPPPPPPLIEPDLLTSFSLGVPSPDSPPEPNSHLSLLAMVDCWAALGIVPYDHMLCSTPLFRLRLGVTEHLFRNAPLLAETLRTAVHDKRYRSDDLEFTFAARGWAECVTLGHFETWEKRFVHTQSFFEPRFADAKVVGDRMMKRVQESMDARAAEAEAAALRPKRKLDSMEGAEA
;
A
#
# COMPACT_ATOMS: atom_id res chain seq x y z
N MET A 1 -28.39 -25.69 -12.10
CA MET A 1 -27.71 -26.90 -11.61
C MET A 1 -27.10 -26.52 -10.28
N ASP A 2 -27.65 -27.05 -9.18
CA ASP A 2 -27.01 -26.94 -7.87
C ASP A 2 -25.61 -27.58 -7.95
N PRO A 3 -24.57 -26.95 -7.38
CA PRO A 3 -23.29 -27.61 -7.26
C PRO A 3 -23.45 -28.81 -6.32
N ALA A 4 -23.06 -29.99 -6.79
CA ALA A 4 -23.04 -31.20 -5.99
C ALA A 4 -22.28 -30.94 -4.67
N PRO A 5 -22.79 -31.40 -3.51
CA PRO A 5 -22.09 -31.24 -2.26
C PRO A 5 -20.76 -31.99 -2.34
N VAL A 6 -19.65 -31.27 -2.23
CA VAL A 6 -18.34 -31.88 -2.07
C VAL A 6 -18.32 -32.53 -0.69
N ALA A 7 -18.58 -33.84 -0.64
CA ALA A 7 -18.38 -34.63 0.55
C ALA A 7 -16.87 -34.67 0.84
N VAL A 8 -16.39 -33.76 1.69
CA VAL A 8 -15.11 -33.93 2.36
C VAL A 8 -15.30 -35.13 3.31
N HIS A 9 -14.82 -36.29 2.88
CA HIS A 9 -14.91 -37.53 3.64
C HIS A 9 -14.38 -37.37 5.06
N VAL A 10 -15.00 -38.10 5.99
CA VAL A 10 -14.59 -38.38 7.38
C VAL A 10 -13.29 -39.22 7.38
N ALA A 11 -12.24 -38.72 6.74
CA ALA A 11 -10.96 -39.40 6.50
C ALA A 11 -9.77 -38.70 7.18
N THR A 12 -10.01 -37.61 7.91
CA THR A 12 -8.97 -36.93 8.70
C THR A 12 -8.68 -37.75 9.96
N LYS A 13 -7.39 -38.01 10.21
CA LYS A 13 -6.95 -38.77 11.40
C LYS A 13 -7.35 -38.04 12.68
N MET A 14 -7.84 -38.80 13.67
CA MET A 14 -8.17 -38.27 15.00
C MET A 14 -6.99 -37.51 15.60
N GLY A 15 -7.24 -36.31 16.12
CA GLY A 15 -6.22 -35.44 16.72
C GLY A 15 -5.21 -34.84 15.72
N ALA A 16 -5.49 -34.89 14.41
CA ALA A 16 -4.66 -34.23 13.42
C ALA A 16 -4.72 -32.69 13.54
N ILE A 17 -3.70 -32.03 12.98
CA ILE A 17 -3.69 -30.59 12.74
C ILE A 17 -3.90 -30.37 11.25
N VAL A 18 -4.91 -29.59 10.88
CA VAL A 18 -5.23 -29.24 9.50
C VAL A 18 -5.13 -27.73 9.33
N GLY A 19 -4.58 -27.30 8.21
CA GLY A 19 -4.41 -25.91 7.85
C GLY A 19 -4.33 -25.74 6.35
N GLY A 20 -4.75 -24.58 5.86
CA GLY A 20 -4.56 -24.18 4.46
C GLY A 20 -3.55 -23.05 4.33
N GLN A 21 -3.12 -22.79 3.09
CA GLN A 21 -2.25 -21.67 2.71
C GLN A 21 -2.97 -20.66 1.80
N THR A 22 -4.32 -20.63 1.81
CA THR A 22 -5.06 -19.72 0.93
C THR A 22 -4.77 -18.25 1.25
N SER A 23 -4.99 -17.35 0.31
CA SER A 23 -4.79 -15.91 0.54
C SER A 23 -5.97 -15.22 1.24
N CYS A 24 -7.08 -15.92 1.46
CA CYS A 24 -8.27 -15.45 2.19
C CYS A 24 -8.66 -16.49 3.25
N LYS A 25 -8.75 -16.08 4.50
CA LYS A 25 -8.97 -17.01 5.62
C LYS A 25 -10.44 -17.23 5.89
N SER A 26 -11.30 -16.23 5.72
CA SER A 26 -12.75 -16.38 5.94
C SER A 26 -13.36 -17.59 5.22
N PRO A 27 -13.25 -17.76 3.89
CA PRO A 27 -13.81 -18.92 3.21
C PRO A 27 -13.13 -20.24 3.59
N GLU A 28 -11.82 -20.21 3.88
CA GLU A 28 -11.05 -21.38 4.30
C GLU A 28 -11.52 -21.89 5.68
N ILE A 29 -11.66 -20.97 6.63
CA ILE A 29 -12.16 -21.27 7.97
C ILE A 29 -13.59 -21.77 7.93
N LEU A 30 -14.48 -21.14 7.16
CA LEU A 30 -15.86 -21.60 7.00
C LEU A 30 -15.92 -23.04 6.45
N ALA A 31 -15.07 -23.36 5.46
CA ALA A 31 -14.99 -24.72 4.93
C ALA A 31 -14.45 -25.71 5.99
N PHE A 32 -13.45 -25.32 6.76
CA PHE A 32 -12.90 -26.15 7.84
C PHE A 32 -13.92 -26.38 8.96
N GLU A 33 -14.67 -25.37 9.36
CA GLU A 33 -15.72 -25.52 10.39
C GLU A 33 -16.86 -26.41 9.91
N ALA A 34 -17.25 -26.31 8.64
CA ALA A 34 -18.34 -27.10 8.08
C ALA A 34 -17.97 -28.59 7.89
N HIS A 35 -16.69 -28.89 7.64
CA HIS A 35 -16.27 -30.20 7.15
C HIS A 35 -15.29 -30.96 8.06
N LEU A 36 -14.56 -30.29 8.96
CA LEU A 36 -13.59 -30.97 9.83
C LEU A 36 -14.22 -31.41 11.16
N PRO A 37 -13.99 -32.66 11.59
CA PRO A 37 -14.41 -33.16 12.90
C PRO A 37 -13.94 -32.29 14.08
N ALA A 38 -14.70 -32.33 15.19
CA ALA A 38 -14.43 -31.50 16.38
C ALA A 38 -13.12 -31.83 17.10
N ASP A 39 -12.62 -33.05 16.93
CA ASP A 39 -11.36 -33.56 17.48
C ASP A 39 -10.12 -33.18 16.64
N VAL A 40 -10.31 -32.48 15.51
CA VAL A 40 -9.23 -31.97 14.66
C VAL A 40 -8.91 -30.53 15.03
N SER A 41 -7.62 -30.26 15.19
CA SER A 41 -7.09 -28.91 15.39
C SER A 41 -6.98 -28.15 14.07
N ILE A 42 -7.41 -26.88 14.04
CA ILE A 42 -7.34 -26.01 12.88
C ILE A 42 -6.29 -24.92 13.12
N ILE A 43 -5.19 -24.99 12.36
CA ILE A 43 -4.14 -23.97 12.35
C ILE A 43 -3.79 -23.67 10.90
N SER A 44 -4.30 -22.55 10.38
CA SER A 44 -4.00 -22.10 9.03
C SER A 44 -2.72 -21.28 8.98
N VAL A 45 -2.13 -21.18 7.79
CA VAL A 45 -0.99 -20.31 7.55
C VAL A 45 -1.19 -19.48 6.29
N HIS A 46 -0.38 -18.44 6.09
CA HIS A 46 -0.28 -17.74 4.81
C HIS A 46 1.12 -17.16 4.67
N SER A 47 1.84 -17.61 3.65
CA SER A 47 3.12 -17.00 3.31
C SER A 47 2.90 -15.74 2.48
N LEU A 48 3.48 -14.62 2.90
CA LEU A 48 3.27 -13.31 2.26
C LEU A 48 4.28 -13.01 1.14
N HIS A 49 4.70 -14.05 0.43
CA HIS A 49 5.57 -13.95 -0.74
C HIS A 49 5.10 -14.87 -1.87
N GLY A 50 5.49 -14.53 -3.09
CA GLY A 50 5.18 -15.35 -4.28
C GLY A 50 6.01 -16.62 -4.35
N PRO A 51 5.67 -17.55 -5.28
CA PRO A 51 6.49 -18.72 -5.57
C PRO A 51 7.91 -18.31 -6.03
N GLY A 52 8.92 -19.06 -5.59
CA GLY A 52 10.32 -18.85 -5.98
C GLY A 52 11.09 -17.80 -5.16
N ILE A 53 10.45 -17.22 -4.14
CA ILE A 53 11.11 -16.36 -3.15
C ILE A 53 11.61 -17.22 -1.98
N ASP A 54 12.83 -16.97 -1.51
CA ASP A 54 13.38 -17.60 -0.29
C ASP A 54 12.54 -17.17 0.92
N PRO A 55 11.96 -18.12 1.68
CA PRO A 55 11.13 -17.80 2.84
C PRO A 55 11.91 -17.23 4.03
N GLN A 56 13.25 -17.27 4.01
CA GLN A 56 14.08 -16.75 5.08
C GLN A 56 13.77 -15.27 5.33
N ASN A 57 13.52 -14.93 6.61
CA ASN A 57 13.14 -13.60 7.08
C ASN A 57 11.84 -13.01 6.49
N GLN A 58 11.14 -13.75 5.64
CA GLN A 58 9.85 -13.33 5.10
C GLN A 58 8.74 -13.57 6.13
N PRO A 59 7.69 -12.74 6.16
CA PRO A 59 6.55 -12.96 7.04
C PRO A 59 5.78 -14.24 6.69
N LEU A 60 5.56 -15.10 7.69
CA LEU A 60 4.67 -16.25 7.61
C LEU A 60 3.58 -16.09 8.67
N VAL A 61 2.35 -15.86 8.23
CA VAL A 61 1.22 -15.72 9.15
C VAL A 61 0.80 -17.09 9.65
N LEU A 62 0.64 -17.24 10.96
CA LEU A 62 0.06 -18.39 11.65
C LEU A 62 -1.29 -17.98 12.27
N ILE A 63 -2.31 -18.80 12.06
CA ILE A 63 -3.69 -18.53 12.47
C ILE A 63 -4.22 -19.72 13.26
N GLN A 64 -4.11 -19.62 14.58
CA GLN A 64 -4.64 -20.61 15.51
C GLN A 64 -6.16 -20.40 15.67
N HIS A 65 -6.97 -21.07 14.86
CA HIS A 65 -8.43 -20.88 14.85
C HIS A 65 -9.15 -21.78 15.87
N ARG A 66 -8.90 -23.09 15.81
CA ARG A 66 -9.49 -24.09 16.71
C ARG A 66 -8.43 -25.10 17.12
N ALA A 67 -7.52 -24.70 18.00
CA ALA A 67 -6.42 -25.58 18.42
C ALA A 67 -5.85 -25.15 19.77
N PRO A 68 -5.34 -26.09 20.59
CA PRO A 68 -4.58 -25.75 21.79
C PRO A 68 -3.17 -25.24 21.45
N ASP A 69 -2.54 -24.49 22.35
CA ASP A 69 -1.17 -23.95 22.13
C ASP A 69 -0.13 -25.03 21.86
N ALA A 70 -0.33 -26.24 22.40
CA ALA A 70 0.54 -27.38 22.13
C ALA A 70 0.53 -27.79 20.65
N ALA A 71 -0.58 -27.59 19.93
CA ALA A 71 -0.66 -27.82 18.49
C ALA A 71 0.05 -26.69 17.72
N LEU A 72 -0.09 -25.43 18.16
CA LEU A 72 0.62 -24.30 17.55
C LEU A 72 2.14 -24.49 17.68
N ARG A 73 2.65 -24.85 18.86
CA ARG A 73 4.08 -25.14 19.06
C ARG A 73 4.61 -26.25 18.15
N LYS A 74 3.79 -27.26 17.83
CA LYS A 74 4.16 -28.31 16.86
C LYS A 74 4.26 -27.74 15.45
N VAL A 75 3.30 -26.89 15.04
CA VAL A 75 3.33 -26.22 13.73
C VAL A 75 4.55 -25.31 13.61
N GLU A 76 4.85 -24.52 14.65
CA GLU A 76 6.06 -23.68 14.71
C GLU A 76 7.33 -24.50 14.54
N ALA A 77 7.46 -25.62 15.27
CA ALA A 77 8.63 -26.50 15.17
C ALA A 77 8.79 -27.11 13.77
N VAL A 78 7.69 -27.49 13.12
CA VAL A 78 7.71 -28.02 11.75
C VAL A 78 8.11 -26.93 10.74
N LEU A 79 7.57 -25.71 10.89
CA LEU A 79 7.79 -24.61 9.97
C LEU A 79 9.09 -23.82 10.24
N ALA A 80 9.76 -24.06 11.37
CA ALA A 80 11.02 -23.39 11.73
C ALA A 80 12.12 -23.57 10.67
N CYS A 81 12.09 -24.67 9.91
CA CYS A 81 13.02 -24.92 8.82
C CYS A 81 12.96 -23.87 7.70
N LEU A 82 11.83 -23.16 7.57
CA LEU A 82 11.65 -22.08 6.59
C LEU A 82 12.41 -20.81 6.99
N ARG A 83 12.78 -20.66 8.28
CA ARG A 83 13.43 -19.47 8.84
C ARG A 83 12.64 -18.17 8.56
N SER A 84 11.32 -18.30 8.41
CA SER A 84 10.39 -17.19 8.25
C SER A 84 10.17 -16.47 9.58
N LYS A 85 9.75 -15.20 9.51
CA LYS A 85 9.29 -14.46 10.68
C LYS A 85 7.82 -14.80 10.93
N PHE A 86 7.54 -15.52 12.02
CA PHE A 86 6.16 -15.86 12.36
C PHE A 86 5.38 -14.64 12.80
N VAL A 87 4.18 -14.51 12.25
CA VAL A 87 3.23 -13.43 12.54
C VAL A 87 1.94 -14.09 12.99
N TYR A 88 1.42 -13.73 14.16
CA TYR A 88 0.24 -14.37 14.72
C TYR A 88 -0.97 -13.45 14.53
N LEU A 89 -2.00 -13.94 13.85
CA LEU A 89 -3.23 -13.20 13.58
C LEU A 89 -4.44 -14.11 13.72
N SER A 90 -5.58 -13.55 14.10
CA SER A 90 -6.88 -14.19 13.84
C SER A 90 -7.20 -14.18 12.33
N ALA A 91 -8.11 -15.05 11.91
CA ALA A 91 -8.57 -15.09 10.51
C ALA A 91 -9.16 -13.74 10.05
N ARG A 92 -9.87 -13.04 10.95
CA ARG A 92 -10.45 -11.73 10.67
C ARG A 92 -9.39 -10.63 10.54
N GLU A 93 -8.43 -10.59 11.46
CA GLU A 93 -7.32 -9.62 11.38
C GLU A 93 -6.51 -9.81 10.11
N HIS A 94 -6.20 -11.06 9.76
CA HIS A 94 -5.55 -11.40 8.51
C HIS A 94 -6.32 -10.87 7.29
N ASP A 95 -7.62 -11.16 7.20
CA ASP A 95 -8.42 -10.74 6.05
C ASP A 95 -8.54 -9.21 5.97
N ARG A 96 -8.66 -8.52 7.11
CA ARG A 96 -8.64 -7.05 7.16
C ARG A 96 -7.33 -6.46 6.67
N ILE A 97 -6.21 -7.02 7.09
CA ILE A 97 -4.87 -6.57 6.70
C ILE A 97 -4.60 -6.86 5.22
N THR A 98 -4.97 -8.04 4.71
CA THR A 98 -4.78 -8.39 3.29
C THR A 98 -5.72 -7.62 2.36
N ALA A 99 -6.91 -7.25 2.81
CA ALA A 99 -7.79 -6.35 2.07
C ALA A 99 -7.11 -5.00 1.77
N ASP A 100 -6.50 -4.39 2.79
CA ASP A 100 -5.81 -3.11 2.65
C ASP A 100 -4.47 -3.23 1.90
N THR A 101 -3.62 -4.15 2.35
CA THR A 101 -2.27 -4.26 1.82
C THR A 101 -2.23 -4.78 0.39
N GLN A 102 -3.18 -5.63 0.00
CA GLN A 102 -3.16 -6.34 -1.27
C GLN A 102 -4.39 -6.03 -2.15
N ALA A 103 -5.62 -6.20 -1.67
CA ALA A 103 -6.79 -6.13 -2.55
C ALA A 103 -6.98 -4.75 -3.20
N VAL A 104 -6.92 -3.66 -2.41
CA VAL A 104 -7.04 -2.29 -2.95
C VAL A 104 -5.83 -1.93 -3.82
N THR A 105 -4.62 -2.34 -3.42
CA THR A 105 -3.39 -2.22 -4.23
C THR A 105 -3.61 -2.83 -5.62
N HIS A 106 -4.08 -4.07 -5.69
CA HIS A 106 -4.34 -4.76 -6.95
C HIS A 106 -5.41 -4.05 -7.76
N ALA A 107 -6.54 -3.65 -7.15
CA ALA A 107 -7.61 -2.94 -7.84
C ALA A 107 -7.12 -1.63 -8.48
N ALA A 108 -6.25 -0.88 -7.80
CA ALA A 108 -5.66 0.34 -8.33
C ALA A 108 -4.81 0.07 -9.60
N PHE A 109 -3.88 -0.88 -9.53
CA PHE A 109 -3.00 -1.18 -10.68
C PHE A 109 -3.71 -1.91 -11.84
N LEU A 110 -4.71 -2.74 -11.54
CA LEU A 110 -5.61 -3.30 -12.56
C LEU A 110 -6.44 -2.20 -13.24
N SER A 111 -6.80 -1.14 -12.51
CA SER A 111 -7.48 0.01 -13.10
C SER A 111 -6.55 0.77 -14.04
N MET A 112 -5.26 0.94 -13.68
CA MET A 112 -4.26 1.57 -14.56
C MET A 112 -4.08 0.80 -15.87
N GLY A 113 -3.83 -0.52 -15.78
CA GLY A 113 -3.65 -1.34 -16.98
C GLY A 113 -4.89 -1.33 -17.88
N LYS A 114 -6.08 -1.36 -17.28
CA LYS A 114 -7.33 -1.27 -18.05
C LYS A 114 -7.49 0.09 -18.74
N ALA A 115 -7.09 1.19 -18.10
CA ALA A 115 -7.14 2.53 -18.67
C ALA A 115 -6.20 2.67 -19.88
N TRP A 116 -4.95 2.24 -19.72
CA TRP A 116 -3.98 2.26 -20.82
C TRP A 116 -4.39 1.34 -21.98
N HIS A 117 -4.96 0.17 -21.68
CA HIS A 117 -5.55 -0.70 -22.69
C HIS A 117 -6.72 -0.03 -23.44
N ALA A 118 -7.64 0.62 -22.73
CA ALA A 118 -8.78 1.30 -23.35
C ALA A 118 -8.33 2.40 -24.33
N ASN A 119 -7.27 3.13 -23.96
CA ASN A 119 -6.64 4.14 -24.81
C ASN A 119 -5.61 3.57 -25.80
N LYS A 120 -5.47 2.23 -25.88
CA LYS A 120 -4.57 1.50 -26.81
C LYS A 120 -3.13 1.99 -26.77
N GLN A 121 -2.61 2.25 -25.58
CA GLN A 121 -1.29 2.84 -25.40
C GLN A 121 -0.41 2.01 -24.46
N TYR A 122 0.89 2.03 -24.74
CA TYR A 122 1.91 1.56 -23.82
C TYR A 122 2.49 2.79 -23.09
N PRO A 123 2.33 2.92 -21.76
CA PRO A 123 2.73 4.14 -21.05
C PRO A 123 4.22 4.46 -21.23
N TRP A 124 5.10 3.46 -21.26
CA TRP A 124 6.54 3.67 -21.46
C TRP A 124 6.93 4.14 -22.88
N GLU A 125 6.00 4.14 -23.84
CA GLU A 125 6.21 4.73 -25.17
C GLU A 125 5.80 6.21 -25.21
N LEU A 126 5.30 6.77 -24.11
CA LEU A 126 4.83 8.15 -23.99
C LEU A 126 5.70 8.90 -22.98
N SER A 127 6.30 10.02 -23.38
CA SER A 127 7.18 10.84 -22.52
C SER A 127 6.58 11.13 -21.14
N ARG A 128 5.28 11.40 -21.10
CA ARG A 128 4.51 11.74 -19.90
C ARG A 128 4.40 10.64 -18.84
N TYR A 129 4.80 9.41 -19.15
CA TYR A 129 4.81 8.27 -18.23
C TYR A 129 6.22 7.68 -18.04
N VAL A 130 7.25 8.38 -18.49
CA VAL A 130 8.65 7.96 -18.32
C VAL A 130 9.27 8.70 -17.15
N GLY A 131 9.78 7.95 -16.17
CA GLY A 131 10.51 8.49 -15.02
C GLY A 131 9.71 8.58 -13.72
N GLY A 132 10.46 8.68 -12.62
CA GLY A 132 9.94 8.91 -11.27
C GLY A 132 8.88 7.90 -10.84
N ILE A 133 7.78 8.41 -10.28
CA ILE A 133 6.65 7.62 -9.78
C ILE A 133 6.07 6.68 -10.86
N GLU A 134 6.11 7.09 -12.14
CA GLU A 134 5.49 6.36 -13.23
C GLU A 134 6.22 5.05 -13.57
N ASN A 135 7.54 4.99 -13.35
CA ASN A 135 8.32 3.76 -13.48
C ASN A 135 7.79 2.69 -12.54
N VAL A 136 7.57 3.04 -11.28
CA VAL A 136 7.05 2.12 -10.27
C VAL A 136 5.66 1.64 -10.66
N LYS A 137 4.77 2.56 -11.03
CA LYS A 137 3.39 2.21 -11.40
C LYS A 137 3.33 1.25 -12.58
N THR A 138 4.13 1.53 -13.61
CA THR A 138 4.21 0.71 -14.82
C THR A 138 4.74 -0.69 -14.51
N ASN A 139 5.85 -0.80 -13.78
CA ASN A 139 6.44 -2.08 -13.42
C ASN A 139 5.50 -2.93 -12.54
N VAL A 140 4.82 -2.31 -11.58
CA VAL A 140 3.87 -3.02 -10.71
C VAL A 140 2.65 -3.49 -11.50
N MET A 141 2.11 -2.65 -12.39
CA MET A 141 1.01 -3.03 -13.29
C MET A 141 1.38 -4.26 -14.14
N LEU A 142 2.52 -4.24 -14.83
CA LEU A 142 2.97 -5.37 -15.66
C LEU A 142 3.23 -6.62 -14.83
N ARG A 143 3.77 -6.46 -13.62
CA ARG A 143 3.96 -7.58 -12.69
C ARG A 143 2.61 -8.22 -12.33
N ILE A 144 1.55 -7.44 -12.12
CA ILE A 144 0.23 -7.97 -11.81
C ILE A 144 -0.37 -8.71 -13.01
N TYR A 145 -0.34 -8.09 -14.19
CA TYR A 145 -0.90 -8.68 -15.40
C TYR A 145 -0.11 -9.87 -15.95
N SER A 146 1.15 -10.06 -15.57
CA SER A 146 1.92 -11.27 -15.91
C SER A 146 1.59 -12.49 -15.04
N GLN A 147 0.65 -12.38 -14.10
CA GLN A 147 0.23 -13.47 -13.21
C GLN A 147 -1.19 -13.97 -13.54
N LYS A 148 -1.62 -15.01 -12.84
CA LYS A 148 -2.94 -15.63 -13.05
C LYS A 148 -4.06 -14.79 -12.44
N TRP A 149 -5.10 -14.53 -13.23
CA TRP A 149 -6.24 -13.68 -12.84
C TRP A 149 -6.94 -14.14 -11.56
N HIS A 150 -7.05 -15.46 -11.35
CA HIS A 150 -7.82 -16.06 -10.26
C HIS A 150 -7.21 -15.80 -8.88
N VAL A 151 -5.91 -15.50 -8.80
CA VAL A 151 -5.24 -15.13 -7.55
C VAL A 151 -5.78 -13.78 -7.05
N TYR A 152 -5.88 -12.80 -7.95
CA TYR A 152 -6.38 -11.47 -7.63
C TYR A 152 -7.91 -11.46 -7.44
N ALA A 153 -8.63 -12.20 -8.27
CA ALA A 153 -10.08 -12.35 -8.14
C ALA A 153 -10.46 -13.00 -6.81
N GLY A 154 -9.81 -14.12 -6.47
CA GLY A 154 -10.05 -14.83 -5.22
C GLY A 154 -9.80 -13.96 -4.01
N LEU A 155 -8.70 -13.21 -4.01
CA LEU A 155 -8.40 -12.26 -2.95
C LEU A 155 -9.47 -11.17 -2.82
N ALA A 156 -9.85 -10.51 -3.92
CA ALA A 156 -10.76 -9.37 -3.86
C ALA A 156 -12.23 -9.79 -3.61
N ILE A 157 -12.70 -10.88 -4.21
CA ILE A 157 -14.09 -11.32 -4.17
C ILE A 157 -14.42 -12.11 -2.88
N LEU A 158 -13.51 -13.00 -2.47
CA LEU A 158 -13.75 -13.91 -1.34
C LEU A 158 -13.36 -13.31 0.02
N ASN A 159 -12.59 -12.23 0.03
CA ASN A 159 -12.28 -11.50 1.26
C ASN A 159 -13.44 -10.53 1.58
N PRO A 160 -14.20 -10.72 2.68
CA PRO A 160 -15.32 -9.85 3.02
C PRO A 160 -14.87 -8.42 3.33
N GLU A 161 -13.69 -8.24 3.91
CA GLU A 161 -13.12 -6.92 4.24
C GLU A 161 -12.71 -6.18 2.95
N ALA A 162 -12.29 -6.89 1.90
CA ALA A 162 -11.90 -6.28 0.63
C ALA A 162 -13.07 -5.61 -0.11
N ARG A 163 -14.30 -6.12 0.04
CA ARG A 163 -15.47 -5.58 -0.66
C ARG A 163 -15.72 -4.12 -0.30
N GLY A 164 -15.74 -3.82 1.00
CA GLY A 164 -15.94 -2.46 1.49
C GLY A 164 -14.83 -1.51 1.04
N GLN A 165 -13.58 -1.98 1.10
CA GLN A 165 -12.43 -1.15 0.75
C GLN A 165 -12.32 -0.87 -0.74
N VAL A 166 -12.49 -1.88 -1.61
CA VAL A 166 -12.47 -1.68 -3.07
C VAL A 166 -13.61 -0.78 -3.52
N ALA A 167 -14.80 -0.92 -2.93
CA ALA A 167 -15.93 -0.03 -3.20
C ALA A 167 -15.65 1.41 -2.75
N GLN A 168 -15.04 1.61 -1.58
CA GLN A 168 -14.63 2.94 -1.12
C GLN A 168 -13.54 3.54 -2.01
N TYR A 169 -12.58 2.74 -2.46
CA TYR A 169 -11.54 3.21 -3.38
C TYR A 169 -12.17 3.70 -4.70
N ALA A 170 -13.08 2.94 -5.29
CA ALA A 170 -13.79 3.37 -6.51
C ALA A 170 -14.62 4.65 -6.29
N ARG A 171 -15.24 4.83 -5.12
CA ARG A 171 -15.90 6.10 -4.74
C ARG A 171 -14.89 7.24 -4.65
N SER A 172 -13.76 7.02 -3.98
CA SER A 172 -12.70 8.02 -3.81
C SER A 172 -12.16 8.48 -5.17
N VAL A 173 -11.85 7.55 -6.08
CA VAL A 173 -11.47 7.86 -7.47
C VAL A 173 -12.54 8.70 -8.17
N THR A 174 -13.81 8.29 -8.07
CA THR A 174 -14.93 8.96 -8.75
C THR A 174 -15.13 10.38 -8.24
N GLU A 175 -15.16 10.59 -6.93
CA GLU A 175 -15.40 11.91 -6.35
C GLU A 175 -14.24 12.87 -6.57
N LEU A 176 -12.99 12.40 -6.48
CA LEU A 176 -11.83 13.23 -6.82
C LEU A 176 -11.82 13.60 -8.31
N TYR A 177 -12.17 12.67 -9.19
CA TYR A 177 -12.26 12.96 -10.62
C TYR A 177 -13.36 13.99 -10.95
N LYS A 178 -14.49 13.98 -10.24
CA LYS A 178 -15.53 15.02 -10.37
C LYS A 178 -14.99 16.41 -10.01
N LEU A 179 -14.29 16.55 -8.88
CA LEU A 179 -13.66 17.82 -8.50
C LEU A 179 -12.67 18.30 -9.57
N MET A 180 -11.88 17.37 -10.13
CA MET A 180 -10.97 17.68 -11.24
C MET A 180 -11.74 18.18 -12.47
N LEU A 181 -12.91 17.63 -12.79
CA LEU A 181 -13.74 18.00 -13.96
C LEU A 181 -14.39 19.38 -13.79
N GLU A 182 -14.83 19.68 -12.57
CA GLU A 182 -15.48 20.94 -12.22
C GLU A 182 -14.50 22.12 -12.19
N GLY A 183 -13.19 21.86 -12.19
CA GLY A 183 -12.19 22.91 -12.02
C GLY A 183 -11.97 23.29 -10.56
N ASP A 184 -12.52 22.53 -9.60
CA ASP A 184 -12.51 22.86 -8.17
C ASP A 184 -11.18 22.49 -7.49
N LEU A 185 -10.15 23.31 -7.76
CA LEU A 185 -8.85 23.16 -7.11
C LEU A 185 -8.94 23.35 -5.60
N GLU A 186 -9.79 24.24 -5.11
CA GLU A 186 -9.88 24.52 -3.68
C GLU A 186 -10.50 23.32 -2.94
N GLY A 187 -11.61 22.77 -3.44
CA GLY A 187 -12.24 21.58 -2.90
C GLY A 187 -11.35 20.34 -2.98
N LEU A 188 -10.66 20.15 -4.11
CA LEU A 188 -9.69 19.07 -4.25
C LEU A 188 -8.56 19.20 -3.23
N THR A 189 -7.99 20.40 -3.08
CA THR A 189 -6.91 20.68 -2.12
C THR A 189 -7.37 20.42 -0.68
N ARG A 190 -8.52 20.99 -0.27
CA ARG A 190 -9.04 20.78 1.09
C ARG A 190 -9.24 19.30 1.40
N ARG A 191 -9.86 18.55 0.48
CA ARG A 191 -10.13 17.12 0.66
C ARG A 191 -8.85 16.29 0.78
N ILE A 192 -7.87 16.53 -0.12
CA ILE A 192 -6.62 15.76 -0.13
C ILE A 192 -5.74 16.10 1.09
N HIS A 193 -5.67 17.34 1.53
CA HIS A 193 -4.93 17.69 2.75
C HIS A 193 -5.59 17.14 4.01
N ALA A 194 -6.93 17.15 4.10
CA ALA A 194 -7.63 16.48 5.20
C ALA A 194 -7.33 14.98 5.24
N ALA A 195 -7.33 14.32 4.08
CA ALA A 195 -6.98 12.90 3.99
C ALA A 195 -5.51 12.64 4.34
N ARG A 196 -4.58 13.51 3.89
CA ARG A 196 -3.17 13.47 4.28
C ARG A 196 -3.02 13.50 5.79
N ASP A 197 -3.66 14.45 6.46
CA ASP A 197 -3.49 14.67 7.89
C ASP A 197 -3.98 13.47 8.72
N VAL A 198 -4.99 12.75 8.24
CA VAL A 198 -5.44 11.48 8.84
C VAL A 198 -4.40 10.37 8.69
N VAL A 199 -3.76 10.25 7.53
CA VAL A 199 -2.90 9.10 7.18
C VAL A 199 -1.44 9.31 7.58
N PHE A 200 -0.91 10.50 7.37
CA PHE A 200 0.51 10.84 7.56
C PHE A 200 0.75 11.84 8.70
N GLY A 201 -0.33 12.35 9.32
CA GLY A 201 -0.26 13.41 10.33
C GLY A 201 -0.15 14.82 9.72
N PRO A 202 -0.35 15.86 10.53
CA PRO A 202 -0.22 17.24 10.08
C PRO A 202 1.23 17.59 9.75
N GLU A 203 1.43 18.39 8.71
CA GLU A 203 2.73 19.02 8.48
C GLU A 203 3.14 19.87 9.69
N ALA A 204 4.37 19.69 10.16
CA ALA A 204 4.93 20.55 11.19
C ALA A 204 4.91 22.00 10.67
N ARG A 205 4.08 22.85 11.30
CA ARG A 205 4.10 24.29 11.06
C ARG A 205 5.43 24.85 11.55
N GLY A 206 6.45 24.92 10.70
CA GLY A 206 7.68 25.66 11.03
C GLY A 206 8.95 25.19 10.36
N ALA A 207 9.14 25.54 9.09
CA ALA A 207 10.45 25.78 8.48
C ALA A 207 10.28 26.45 7.10
N GLY A 208 9.58 27.58 7.06
CA GLY A 208 9.18 28.21 5.80
C GLY A 208 8.81 29.69 5.90
N ARG A 209 9.58 30.46 6.66
CA ARG A 209 9.70 31.91 6.50
C ARG A 209 11.15 32.33 6.71
N ALA A 210 11.96 32.11 5.69
CA ALA A 210 13.25 32.78 5.55
C ALA A 210 13.30 33.33 4.13
N GLY A 211 13.32 34.66 4.02
CA GLY A 211 13.62 35.38 2.77
C GLY A 211 12.43 36.04 2.08
N ALA A 212 11.88 37.08 2.69
CA ALA A 212 11.23 38.18 1.96
C ALA A 212 11.56 39.50 2.68
N ASP A 213 12.69 40.07 2.25
CA ASP A 213 13.04 41.49 2.09
C ASP A 213 12.59 42.56 3.12
N GLY A 214 13.60 43.30 3.59
CA GLY A 214 13.70 44.72 3.23
C GLY A 214 12.93 45.76 4.07
N ALA A 215 13.66 46.38 4.99
CA ALA A 215 13.64 47.81 5.36
C ALA A 215 12.32 48.61 5.26
N GLY A 216 11.85 49.08 6.42
CA GLY A 216 10.87 50.18 6.52
C GLY A 216 10.77 50.72 7.94
N SER A 217 11.44 51.84 8.21
CA SER A 217 11.36 52.63 9.45
C SER A 217 10.02 53.38 9.55
N GLY A 218 9.46 53.54 10.77
CA GLY A 218 8.58 54.67 11.06
C GLY A 218 7.47 54.46 12.10
N SER A 219 7.77 54.92 13.33
CA SER A 219 6.87 55.59 14.30
C SER A 219 5.53 54.93 14.73
N GLY A 220 5.54 54.40 15.95
CA GLY A 220 4.81 54.93 17.10
C GLY A 220 3.28 55.02 17.07
N GLN A 221 2.62 54.10 17.76
CA GLN A 221 1.55 54.43 18.71
C GLN A 221 1.36 53.29 19.71
N GLU A 222 1.57 53.61 20.98
CA GLU A 222 1.38 52.75 22.14
C GLU A 222 -0.12 52.43 22.29
N THR A 223 -0.46 51.16 22.44
CA THR A 223 -1.75 50.75 22.98
C THR A 223 -1.48 49.69 24.03
N GLU A 224 -1.81 50.03 25.28
CA GLU A 224 -1.75 49.17 26.44
C GLU A 224 -2.65 47.94 26.21
N GLN A 225 -2.07 46.75 26.22
CA GLN A 225 -2.82 45.50 26.40
C GLN A 225 -2.10 44.60 27.41
N GLU A 226 -2.77 44.52 28.56
CA GLU A 226 -2.78 43.50 29.60
C GLU A 226 -1.79 42.34 29.48
N THR A 227 -0.91 42.28 30.48
CA THR A 227 -0.02 41.17 30.80
C THR A 227 -0.82 39.93 31.23
N GLY A 228 -1.20 39.10 30.28
CA GLY A 228 -1.46 37.67 30.51
C GLY A 228 -0.14 36.91 30.40
N GLN A 229 0.40 36.46 31.53
CA GLN A 229 1.42 35.40 31.55
C GLN A 229 0.75 34.11 31.04
N GLU A 230 0.84 33.86 29.74
CA GLU A 230 0.66 32.50 29.22
C GLU A 230 1.96 31.75 29.49
N ASP A 231 1.88 30.78 30.40
CA ASP A 231 2.89 29.75 30.60
C ASP A 231 3.19 29.10 29.24
N GLN A 232 4.32 29.49 28.63
CA GLN A 232 4.89 28.75 27.51
C GLN A 232 5.37 27.41 28.06
N GLU A 233 4.45 26.43 28.14
CA GLU A 233 4.84 25.04 28.16
C GLU A 233 5.79 24.83 26.98
N HIS A 234 7.05 24.57 27.30
CA HIS A 234 8.07 24.15 26.35
C HIS A 234 7.64 22.80 25.77
N ILE A 235 6.71 22.82 24.81
CA ILE A 235 6.30 21.64 24.06
C ILE A 235 7.55 21.18 23.33
N ALA A 236 8.10 20.04 23.78
CA ALA A 236 9.23 19.41 23.13
C ALA A 236 8.91 19.29 21.63
N PRO A 237 9.86 19.63 20.74
CA PRO A 237 9.61 19.56 19.31
C PRO A 237 9.10 18.15 18.97
N PRO A 238 8.06 18.03 18.11
CA PRO A 238 7.52 16.73 17.76
C PRO A 238 8.66 15.84 17.25
N PRO A 239 8.66 14.55 17.60
CA PRO A 239 9.72 13.64 17.17
C PRO A 239 9.87 13.72 15.65
N PRO A 240 11.11 13.68 15.14
CA PRO A 240 11.35 13.77 13.70
C PRO A 240 10.57 12.66 12.99
N PRO A 241 9.97 12.95 11.84
CA PRO A 241 9.15 11.96 11.15
C PRO A 241 10.02 10.77 10.73
N PRO A 242 9.46 9.56 10.68
CA PRO A 242 10.22 8.36 10.38
C PRO A 242 10.94 8.48 9.02
N PRO A 243 12.10 7.82 8.86
CA PRO A 243 12.83 7.83 7.60
C PRO A 243 11.97 7.27 6.47
N PRO A 244 12.05 7.85 5.26
CA PRO A 244 11.17 7.51 4.13
C PRO A 244 11.22 6.01 3.82
N LEU A 245 10.09 5.44 3.38
CA LEU A 245 9.99 4.01 3.09
C LEU A 245 10.80 3.58 1.86
N ILE A 246 11.00 4.48 0.91
CA ILE A 246 11.78 4.25 -0.30
C ILE A 246 12.77 5.39 -0.54
N GLU A 247 13.94 5.04 -1.08
CA GLU A 247 14.94 6.01 -1.52
C GLU A 247 14.49 6.70 -2.82
N PRO A 248 14.64 8.03 -2.97
CA PRO A 248 14.28 8.73 -4.20
C PRO A 248 14.92 8.16 -5.47
N ASP A 249 16.16 7.67 -5.38
CA ASP A 249 16.88 7.04 -6.50
C ASP A 249 16.20 5.79 -7.04
N LEU A 250 15.37 5.11 -6.22
CA LEU A 250 14.58 3.97 -6.66
C LEU A 250 13.50 4.40 -7.68
N LEU A 251 12.98 5.62 -7.56
CA LEU A 251 11.94 6.15 -8.45
C LEU A 251 12.48 6.44 -9.86
N THR A 252 13.73 6.90 -9.93
CA THR A 252 14.38 7.27 -11.20
C THR A 252 15.04 6.07 -11.88
N SER A 253 15.42 5.06 -11.09
CA SER A 253 15.94 3.78 -11.57
C SER A 253 14.80 2.88 -12.06
N PHE A 254 15.00 2.03 -13.07
CA PHE A 254 14.01 1.05 -13.57
C PHE A 254 12.91 1.58 -14.52
N SER A 255 13.26 2.53 -15.39
CA SER A 255 12.39 2.90 -16.53
C SER A 255 12.34 1.80 -17.59
N LEU A 256 11.13 1.57 -18.15
CA LEU A 256 10.92 0.78 -19.37
C LEU A 256 11.04 1.62 -20.65
N GLY A 257 10.80 2.93 -20.54
CA GLY A 257 11.02 3.89 -21.62
C GLY A 257 12.42 4.49 -21.56
N VAL A 258 12.84 5.18 -22.61
CA VAL A 258 14.10 5.92 -22.65
C VAL A 258 13.87 7.29 -22.02
N PRO A 259 14.45 7.60 -20.83
CA PRO A 259 14.36 8.94 -20.26
C PRO A 259 15.08 9.94 -21.16
N SER A 260 14.49 11.12 -21.35
CA SER A 260 15.21 12.24 -21.95
C SER A 260 16.28 12.70 -20.96
N PRO A 261 17.59 12.72 -21.33
CA PRO A 261 18.68 13.11 -20.42
C PRO A 261 18.52 14.51 -19.84
N ASP A 262 17.85 15.39 -20.59
CA ASP A 262 17.76 16.83 -20.30
C ASP A 262 16.35 17.29 -19.86
N SER A 263 15.41 16.37 -19.64
CA SER A 263 14.02 16.74 -19.29
C SER A 263 13.60 16.11 -17.97
N PRO A 264 13.17 16.91 -16.97
CA PRO A 264 12.60 16.36 -15.75
C PRO A 264 11.31 15.57 -16.06
N PRO A 265 10.89 14.63 -15.19
CA PRO A 265 9.62 13.94 -15.33
C PRO A 265 8.46 14.94 -15.49
N GLU A 266 7.53 14.64 -16.40
CA GLU A 266 6.37 15.51 -16.62
C GLU A 266 5.43 15.48 -15.39
N PRO A 267 4.85 16.64 -14.99
CA PRO A 267 3.85 16.67 -13.92
C PRO A 267 2.63 15.81 -14.24
N ASN A 268 2.08 15.12 -13.24
CA ASN A 268 0.99 14.17 -13.42
C ASN A 268 -0.08 14.36 -12.32
N SER A 269 -1.35 14.08 -12.64
CA SER A 269 -2.49 14.21 -11.71
C SER A 269 -2.41 13.21 -10.54
N HIS A 270 -1.73 12.09 -10.75
CA HIS A 270 -1.57 10.99 -9.82
C HIS A 270 -2.89 10.57 -9.13
N LEU A 271 -4.01 10.63 -9.86
CA LEU A 271 -5.36 10.34 -9.34
C LEU A 271 -5.42 9.01 -8.56
N SER A 272 -4.72 8.00 -9.04
CA SER A 272 -4.57 6.69 -8.36
C SER A 272 -3.99 6.77 -6.95
N LEU A 273 -3.00 7.63 -6.70
CA LEU A 273 -2.38 7.80 -5.38
C LEU A 273 -3.20 8.73 -4.50
N LEU A 274 -3.76 9.80 -5.08
CA LEU A 274 -4.67 10.71 -4.37
C LEU A 274 -5.89 9.96 -3.84
N ALA A 275 -6.52 9.14 -4.68
CA ALA A 275 -7.66 8.31 -4.31
C ALA A 275 -7.32 7.24 -3.27
N MET A 276 -6.05 6.81 -3.22
CA MET A 276 -5.61 5.84 -2.22
C MET A 276 -5.63 6.46 -0.82
N VAL A 277 -5.07 7.66 -0.68
CA VAL A 277 -5.03 8.37 0.61
C VAL A 277 -6.42 8.81 1.03
N ASP A 278 -7.24 9.30 0.11
CA ASP A 278 -8.65 9.61 0.37
C ASP A 278 -9.43 8.36 0.84
N CYS A 279 -9.21 7.20 0.20
CA CYS A 279 -9.82 5.94 0.60
C CYS A 279 -9.38 5.50 2.01
N TRP A 280 -8.09 5.58 2.32
CA TRP A 280 -7.58 5.25 3.64
C TRP A 280 -8.16 6.15 4.73
N ALA A 281 -8.17 7.46 4.49
CA ALA A 281 -8.75 8.42 5.43
C ALA A 281 -10.24 8.16 5.67
N ALA A 282 -11.00 7.90 4.61
CA ALA A 282 -12.44 7.61 4.71
C ALA A 282 -12.76 6.32 5.48
N LEU A 283 -11.82 5.38 5.54
CA LEU A 283 -11.97 4.10 6.25
C LEU A 283 -11.28 4.08 7.62
N GLY A 284 -10.61 5.17 8.02
CA GLY A 284 -9.80 5.20 9.23
C GLY A 284 -8.66 4.18 9.21
N ILE A 285 -8.07 3.94 8.03
CA ILE A 285 -6.95 3.01 7.84
C ILE A 285 -5.64 3.80 7.90
N VAL A 286 -4.75 3.41 8.81
CA VAL A 286 -3.36 3.86 8.82
C VAL A 286 -2.50 2.73 8.27
N PRO A 287 -1.99 2.83 7.02
CA PRO A 287 -1.32 1.71 6.35
C PRO A 287 -0.03 1.26 7.06
N TYR A 288 0.57 2.11 7.89
CA TYR A 288 1.75 1.78 8.68
C TYR A 288 1.47 0.72 9.77
N ASP A 289 0.23 0.63 10.27
CA ASP A 289 -0.15 -0.37 11.29
C ASP A 289 -0.15 -1.79 10.72
N HIS A 290 -0.21 -1.93 9.40
CA HIS A 290 -0.25 -3.21 8.70
C HIS A 290 1.13 -3.67 8.19
N MET A 291 2.21 -2.98 8.58
CA MET A 291 3.57 -3.26 8.11
C MET A 291 4.11 -4.64 8.48
N LEU A 292 3.54 -5.28 9.51
CA LEU A 292 3.88 -6.65 9.91
C LEU A 292 3.57 -7.70 8.82
N CYS A 293 2.58 -7.42 7.97
CA CYS A 293 2.22 -8.24 6.80
C CYS A 293 2.62 -7.57 5.48
N SER A 294 3.52 -6.60 5.50
CA SER A 294 3.88 -5.86 4.30
C SER A 294 4.54 -6.79 3.28
N THR A 295 4.02 -6.80 2.06
CA THR A 295 4.72 -7.35 0.90
C THR A 295 5.65 -6.28 0.31
N PRO A 296 6.68 -6.67 -0.47
CA PRO A 296 7.52 -5.69 -1.17
C PRO A 296 6.70 -4.74 -2.08
N LEU A 297 5.62 -5.23 -2.70
CA LEU A 297 4.71 -4.42 -3.51
C LEU A 297 3.94 -3.39 -2.67
N PHE A 298 3.45 -3.80 -1.49
CA PHE A 298 2.78 -2.89 -0.57
C PHE A 298 3.72 -1.77 -0.11
N ARG A 299 4.95 -2.11 0.31
CA ARG A 299 5.96 -1.13 0.73
C ARG A 299 6.32 -0.16 -0.39
N LEU A 300 6.51 -0.68 -1.60
CA LEU A 300 6.84 0.13 -2.76
C LEU A 300 5.72 1.15 -3.06
N ARG A 301 4.46 0.70 -3.10
CA ARG A 301 3.31 1.59 -3.29
C ARG A 301 3.17 2.60 -2.14
N LEU A 302 3.26 2.14 -0.89
CA LEU A 302 3.14 3.02 0.28
C LEU A 302 4.24 4.08 0.27
N GLY A 303 5.49 3.70 -0.04
CA GLY A 303 6.61 4.62 -0.14
C GLY A 303 6.46 5.63 -1.28
N VAL A 304 5.94 5.23 -2.44
CA VAL A 304 5.63 6.18 -3.54
C VAL A 304 4.55 7.17 -3.11
N THR A 305 3.52 6.68 -2.41
CA THR A 305 2.44 7.53 -1.91
C THR A 305 2.96 8.49 -0.84
N GLU A 306 3.75 7.98 0.10
CA GLU A 306 4.43 8.77 1.12
C GLU A 306 5.31 9.87 0.49
N HIS A 307 6.09 9.53 -0.54
CA HIS A 307 6.94 10.50 -1.23
C HIS A 307 6.14 11.65 -1.84
N LEU A 308 5.01 11.35 -2.49
CA LEU A 308 4.10 12.36 -3.03
C LEU A 308 3.54 13.26 -1.92
N PHE A 309 3.06 12.68 -0.82
CA PHE A 309 2.33 13.41 0.21
C PHE A 309 3.21 14.13 1.23
N ARG A 310 4.47 13.71 1.40
CA ARG A 310 5.47 14.39 2.25
C ARG A 310 6.25 15.48 1.50
N ASN A 311 6.09 15.59 0.19
CA ASN A 311 6.72 16.61 -0.64
C ASN A 311 5.69 17.67 -1.02
N ALA A 312 5.57 18.73 -0.21
CA ALA A 312 4.57 19.78 -0.40
C ALA A 312 4.61 20.46 -1.79
N PRO A 313 5.78 20.82 -2.35
CA PRO A 313 5.86 21.33 -3.73
C PRO A 313 5.31 20.36 -4.77
N LEU A 314 5.67 19.07 -4.67
CA LEU A 314 5.21 18.04 -5.60
C LEU A 314 3.70 17.83 -5.47
N LEU A 315 3.16 17.73 -4.24
CA LEU A 315 1.73 17.59 -4.01
C LEU A 315 0.95 18.79 -4.58
N ALA A 316 1.43 20.02 -4.34
CA ALA A 316 0.81 21.23 -4.86
C ALA A 316 0.84 21.30 -6.40
N GLU A 317 1.89 20.78 -7.04
CA GLU A 317 1.96 20.64 -8.50
C GLU A 317 0.99 19.56 -8.99
N THR A 318 0.95 18.39 -8.35
CA THR A 318 0.01 17.30 -8.67
C THR A 318 -1.44 17.78 -8.62
N LEU A 319 -1.85 18.53 -7.60
CA LEU A 319 -3.21 19.06 -7.47
C LEU A 319 -3.54 20.08 -8.57
N ARG A 320 -2.62 20.98 -8.89
CA ARG A 320 -2.79 21.95 -10.00
C ARG A 320 -2.88 21.23 -11.34
N THR A 321 -2.00 20.26 -11.60
CA THR A 321 -2.02 19.43 -12.80
C THR A 321 -3.32 18.64 -12.91
N ALA A 322 -3.81 18.05 -11.81
CA ALA A 322 -5.06 17.29 -11.80
C ALA A 322 -6.27 18.13 -12.27
N VAL A 323 -6.29 19.42 -11.96
CA VAL A 323 -7.39 20.31 -12.30
C VAL A 323 -7.20 21.00 -13.65
N HIS A 324 -6.02 21.58 -13.89
CA HIS A 324 -5.80 22.47 -15.03
C HIS A 324 -5.19 21.77 -16.25
N ASP A 325 -4.47 20.66 -16.06
CA ASP A 325 -3.88 19.92 -17.16
C ASP A 325 -4.86 18.88 -17.71
N LYS A 326 -5.03 18.88 -19.04
CA LYS A 326 -5.93 17.96 -19.73
C LYS A 326 -5.21 16.76 -20.35
N ARG A 327 -3.87 16.71 -20.34
CA ARG A 327 -3.06 15.64 -20.96
C ARG A 327 -3.40 14.25 -20.43
N TYR A 328 -3.68 14.14 -19.12
CA TYR A 328 -4.04 12.87 -18.47
C TYR A 328 -5.55 12.62 -18.41
N ARG A 329 -6.38 13.56 -18.88
CA ARG A 329 -7.83 13.53 -18.60
C ARG A 329 -8.54 12.31 -19.18
N SER A 330 -8.11 11.87 -20.36
CA SER A 330 -8.60 10.65 -21.01
C SER A 330 -8.18 9.39 -20.25
N ASP A 331 -6.97 9.39 -19.68
CA ASP A 331 -6.45 8.28 -18.90
C ASP A 331 -7.16 8.20 -17.54
N ASP A 332 -7.36 9.34 -16.90
CA ASP A 332 -8.08 9.46 -15.62
C ASP A 332 -9.58 9.10 -15.75
N LEU A 333 -10.20 9.36 -16.91
CA LEU A 333 -11.56 8.93 -17.22
C LEU A 333 -11.65 7.40 -17.26
N GLU A 334 -10.82 6.77 -18.10
CA GLU A 334 -10.80 5.32 -18.27
C GLU A 334 -10.37 4.62 -16.97
N PHE A 335 -9.49 5.24 -16.18
CA PHE A 335 -9.13 4.78 -14.85
C PHE A 335 -10.32 4.77 -13.90
N THR A 336 -11.13 5.84 -13.91
CA THR A 336 -12.34 5.94 -13.09
C THR A 336 -13.37 4.86 -13.47
N PHE A 337 -13.59 4.64 -14.76
CA PHE A 337 -14.47 3.57 -15.24
C PHE A 337 -13.92 2.18 -14.90
N ALA A 338 -12.61 1.98 -15.01
CA ALA A 338 -11.99 0.72 -14.64
C ALA A 338 -12.12 0.42 -13.15
N ALA A 339 -11.85 1.40 -12.27
CA ALA A 339 -11.99 1.26 -10.82
C ALA A 339 -13.41 0.87 -10.42
N ARG A 340 -14.42 1.52 -11.01
CA ARG A 340 -15.83 1.15 -10.81
C ARG A 340 -16.13 -0.27 -11.28
N GLY A 341 -15.68 -0.64 -12.48
CA GLY A 341 -15.93 -1.98 -13.01
C GLY A 341 -15.26 -3.09 -12.19
N TRP A 342 -14.09 -2.86 -11.60
CA TRP A 342 -13.48 -3.81 -10.67
C TRP A 342 -14.26 -3.89 -9.35
N ALA A 343 -14.71 -2.76 -8.80
CA ALA A 343 -15.54 -2.73 -7.60
C ALA A 343 -16.90 -3.44 -7.79
N GLU A 344 -17.50 -3.32 -8.97
CA GLU A 344 -18.73 -4.05 -9.33
C GLU A 344 -18.49 -5.57 -9.36
N CYS A 345 -17.40 -6.04 -10.00
CA CYS A 345 -17.04 -7.46 -9.98
C CYS A 345 -16.87 -8.00 -8.55
N VAL A 346 -16.23 -7.21 -7.67
CA VAL A 346 -16.00 -7.57 -6.26
C VAL A 346 -17.30 -7.63 -5.48
N THR A 347 -18.13 -6.59 -5.63
CA THR A 347 -19.39 -6.45 -4.87
C THR A 347 -20.38 -7.55 -5.24
N LEU A 348 -20.47 -7.88 -6.53
CA LEU A 348 -21.39 -8.90 -7.04
C LEU A 348 -20.79 -10.32 -7.01
N GLY A 349 -19.50 -10.45 -6.74
CA GLY A 349 -18.79 -11.73 -6.75
C GLY A 349 -18.67 -12.41 -8.12
N HIS A 350 -18.62 -11.61 -9.19
CA HIS A 350 -18.63 -12.11 -10.57
C HIS A 350 -17.23 -12.51 -11.05
N PHE A 351 -16.81 -13.75 -10.75
CA PHE A 351 -15.53 -14.31 -11.19
C PHE A 351 -15.38 -14.33 -12.72
N GLU A 352 -16.41 -14.71 -13.47
CA GLU A 352 -16.35 -14.78 -14.93
C GLU A 352 -16.15 -13.38 -15.56
N THR A 353 -16.85 -12.37 -15.06
CA THR A 353 -16.66 -10.98 -15.52
C THR A 353 -15.26 -10.49 -15.19
N TRP A 354 -14.75 -10.80 -13.99
CA TRP A 354 -13.37 -10.49 -13.62
C TRP A 354 -12.37 -11.13 -14.59
N GLU A 355 -12.49 -12.43 -14.85
CA GLU A 355 -11.63 -13.19 -15.77
C GLU A 355 -11.60 -12.53 -17.15
N LYS A 356 -12.78 -12.29 -17.75
CA LYS A 356 -12.87 -11.68 -19.09
C LYS A 356 -12.20 -10.30 -19.12
N ARG A 357 -12.43 -9.45 -18.10
CA ARG A 357 -11.80 -8.12 -18.02
C ARG A 357 -10.28 -8.22 -17.87
N PHE A 358 -9.80 -9.15 -17.04
CA PHE A 358 -8.38 -9.35 -16.78
C PHE A 358 -7.68 -9.88 -18.03
N VAL A 359 -8.13 -11.02 -18.56
CA VAL A 359 -7.49 -11.72 -19.69
C VAL A 359 -7.49 -10.84 -20.93
N HIS A 360 -8.59 -10.14 -21.23
CA HIS A 360 -8.65 -9.24 -22.37
C HIS A 360 -7.60 -8.11 -22.27
N THR A 361 -7.40 -7.55 -21.08
CA THR A 361 -6.38 -6.53 -20.84
C THR A 361 -4.97 -7.13 -20.84
N GLN A 362 -4.82 -8.33 -20.30
CA GLN A 362 -3.57 -9.08 -20.24
C GLN A 362 -3.03 -9.36 -21.65
N SER A 363 -3.87 -9.83 -22.57
CA SER A 363 -3.47 -10.14 -23.96
C SER A 363 -2.88 -8.94 -24.71
N PHE A 364 -3.27 -7.71 -24.36
CA PHE A 364 -2.69 -6.51 -24.95
C PHE A 364 -1.25 -6.27 -24.48
N PHE A 365 -0.94 -6.54 -23.20
CA PHE A 365 0.40 -6.34 -22.65
C PHE A 365 1.31 -7.57 -22.78
N GLU A 366 0.75 -8.73 -23.13
CA GLU A 366 1.45 -10.01 -23.23
C GLU A 366 2.76 -9.95 -24.04
N PRO A 367 2.83 -9.27 -25.21
CA PRO A 367 4.06 -9.17 -25.99
C PRO A 367 5.21 -8.46 -25.25
N ARG A 368 4.92 -7.76 -24.15
CA ARG A 368 5.87 -6.91 -23.41
C ARG A 368 6.27 -7.52 -22.07
N PHE A 369 5.68 -8.64 -21.65
CA PHE A 369 5.94 -9.25 -20.34
C PHE A 369 7.37 -9.76 -20.19
N ALA A 370 8.00 -10.28 -21.25
CA ALA A 370 9.36 -10.80 -21.17
C ALA A 370 10.36 -9.69 -20.75
N ASP A 371 10.33 -8.56 -21.45
CA ASP A 371 11.21 -7.41 -21.16
C ASP A 371 10.85 -6.76 -19.82
N ALA A 372 9.55 -6.58 -19.57
CA ALA A 372 9.04 -6.01 -18.32
C ALA A 372 9.43 -6.83 -17.10
N LYS A 373 9.47 -8.17 -17.21
CA LYS A 373 9.88 -9.06 -16.14
C LYS A 373 11.33 -8.82 -15.73
N VAL A 374 12.23 -8.60 -16.69
CA VAL A 374 13.65 -8.33 -16.40
C VAL A 374 13.81 -7.03 -15.61
N VAL A 375 13.12 -5.97 -16.02
CA VAL A 375 13.17 -4.67 -15.31
C VAL A 375 12.50 -4.76 -13.93
N GLY A 376 11.31 -5.35 -13.89
CA GLY A 376 10.53 -5.53 -12.67
C GLY A 376 11.26 -6.39 -11.62
N ASP A 377 11.91 -7.48 -12.01
CA ASP A 377 12.65 -8.34 -11.07
C ASP A 377 13.87 -7.61 -10.47
N ARG A 378 14.55 -6.76 -11.24
CA ARG A 378 15.64 -5.90 -10.72
C ARG A 378 15.11 -4.88 -9.71
N MET A 379 13.99 -4.22 -10.02
CA MET A 379 13.34 -3.27 -9.10
C MET A 379 12.96 -3.95 -7.78
N MET A 380 12.31 -5.11 -7.85
CA MET A 380 11.87 -5.85 -6.67
C MET A 380 13.04 -6.36 -5.82
N LYS A 381 14.12 -6.81 -6.48
CA LYS A 381 15.36 -7.18 -5.79
C LYS A 381 15.94 -5.99 -5.01
N ARG A 382 16.00 -4.80 -5.63
CA ARG A 382 16.51 -3.59 -4.97
C ARG A 382 15.65 -3.16 -3.77
N VAL A 383 14.32 -3.27 -3.91
CA VAL A 383 13.39 -3.02 -2.79
C VAL A 383 13.65 -4.01 -1.66
N GLN A 384 13.79 -5.30 -1.96
CA GLN A 384 14.06 -6.32 -0.94
C GLN A 384 15.40 -6.08 -0.23
N GLU A 385 16.48 -5.78 -0.97
CA GLU A 385 17.79 -5.46 -0.40
C GLU A 385 17.74 -4.26 0.56
N SER A 386 16.99 -3.20 0.18
CA SER A 386 16.78 -2.03 1.05
C SER A 386 16.02 -2.40 2.33
N MET A 387 15.01 -3.27 2.22
CA MET A 387 14.25 -3.77 3.37
C MET A 387 15.13 -4.58 4.33
N ASP A 388 15.97 -5.46 3.79
CA ASP A 388 16.86 -6.32 4.57
C ASP A 388 17.94 -5.49 5.27
N ALA A 389 18.51 -4.50 4.59
CA ALA A 389 19.48 -3.58 5.17
C ALA A 389 18.89 -2.80 6.37
N ARG A 390 17.69 -2.23 6.21
CA ARG A 390 17.01 -1.50 7.30
C ARG A 390 16.65 -2.41 8.47
N ALA A 391 16.27 -3.66 8.21
CA ALA A 391 16.00 -4.63 9.26
C ALA A 391 17.27 -4.96 10.06
N ALA A 392 18.40 -5.15 9.38
CA ALA A 392 19.69 -5.38 10.02
C ALA A 392 20.16 -4.16 10.85
N GLU A 393 19.95 -2.94 10.36
CA GLU A 393 20.25 -1.71 11.10
C GLU A 393 19.40 -1.57 12.37
N ALA A 394 18.09 -1.87 12.28
CA ALA A 394 17.20 -1.83 13.44
C ALA A 394 17.58 -2.87 14.50
N GLU A 395 17.96 -4.08 14.08
CA GLU A 395 18.46 -5.14 14.96
C GLU A 395 19.79 -4.72 15.63
N ALA A 396 20.73 -4.17 14.85
CA ALA A 396 21.99 -3.67 15.38
C ALA A 396 21.80 -2.50 16.35
N ALA A 397 20.83 -1.61 16.11
CA ALA A 397 20.47 -0.52 17.01
C ALA A 397 19.85 -1.03 18.32
N ALA A 398 19.00 -2.07 18.26
CA ALA A 398 18.40 -2.70 19.43
C ALA A 398 19.44 -3.41 20.32
N LEU A 399 20.52 -3.94 19.73
CA LEU A 399 21.64 -4.56 20.46
C LEU A 399 22.64 -3.56 21.06
N ARG A 400 22.57 -2.26 20.75
CA ARG A 400 23.48 -1.28 21.35
C ARG A 400 23.14 -1.08 22.84
N PRO A 401 24.11 -1.25 23.76
CA PRO A 401 23.86 -0.99 25.18
C PRO A 401 23.49 0.49 25.36
N LYS A 402 22.33 0.75 25.99
CA LYS A 402 21.95 2.09 26.44
C LYS A 402 23.07 2.60 27.34
N ARG A 403 23.84 3.59 26.89
CA ARG A 403 24.84 4.26 27.75
C ARG A 403 24.08 4.78 28.97
N LYS A 404 24.45 4.31 30.16
CA LYS A 404 24.09 4.96 31.43
C LYS A 404 24.67 6.38 31.37
N LEU A 405 23.85 7.37 31.04
CA LEU A 405 24.02 8.70 31.61
C LEU A 405 23.35 8.64 32.97
N ASP A 406 24.14 8.33 33.99
CA ASP A 406 23.88 8.72 35.38
C ASP A 406 25.16 8.49 36.18
N SER A 407 25.48 9.48 37.03
CA SER A 407 26.63 9.62 37.94
C SER A 407 27.87 10.42 37.45
N MET A 408 27.66 11.73 37.29
CA MET A 408 28.64 12.72 37.78
C MET A 408 27.87 13.89 38.41
N GLU A 409 27.32 13.65 39.60
CA GLU A 409 27.01 14.72 40.56
C GLU A 409 27.44 14.24 41.95
N GLY A 410 28.29 15.04 42.61
CA GLY A 410 28.36 15.14 44.06
C GLY A 410 29.27 14.18 44.82
N ALA A 411 30.56 14.52 44.93
CA ALA A 411 31.33 14.21 46.13
C ALA A 411 32.46 15.25 46.32
N GLU A 412 32.08 16.49 46.66
CA GLU A 412 32.89 17.33 47.54
C GLU A 412 32.34 17.15 48.96
N ALA A 413 33.14 16.55 49.83
CA ALA A 413 33.17 16.74 51.28
C ALA A 413 34.50 16.20 51.82
#